data_AF-Q9NJD5-F1
#
_entry.id   AF-Q9NJD5-F1
#
_cell.length_a   1.000
_cell.length_b   1.000
_cell.length_c   1.000
_cell.angle_alpha   90.00
_cell.angle_beta   90.00
_cell.angle_gamma   90.00
#
_symmetry.space_group_name_H-M   'P 1'
#
loop_
_entity.id
_entity.type
_entity.pdbx_description
1 polymer ?
#
loop_
_entity_poly.entity_id
_entity_poly.type
_entity_poly.pdbx_seq_one_letter_code
_entity_poly.pdbx_strand_id
1 'polypeptide(L)'
;GVRWDRSTGKPLCNAIVWSDARTYEVSNRIATKCGGGDSNFAAKITGLPVSTYFTAFKFRWMLEMSSVAAARKSGSLLLGTIETWLLWKLSEGKVFVTDVSNASRTFLMNLRTQQWCDKLCQELDIPRAALPEIRSNSERYCDVTANDHGIRDALGVPTPVTGCIGDQQSALFGHIGLQKGDA
;
A
#
# COMPACT_ATOMS: atom_id res chain seq x y z
N GLY A 1 2.21 -3.92 -5.64
CA GLY A 1 2.53 -2.53 -5.29
C GLY A 1 2.67 -1.68 -6.54
N VAL A 2 2.02 -0.52 -6.55
CA VAL A 2 2.06 0.49 -7.61
C VAL A 2 2.95 1.65 -7.15
N ARG A 3 3.60 2.31 -8.12
CA ARG A 3 4.46 3.46 -7.91
C ARG A 3 4.33 4.43 -9.07
N TRP A 4 4.18 5.69 -8.75
CA TRP A 4 3.91 6.74 -9.74
C TRP A 4 4.52 8.05 -9.27
N ASP A 5 4.65 8.98 -10.21
CA ASP A 5 5.08 10.34 -9.92
C ASP A 5 3.85 11.21 -9.63
N ARG A 6 3.82 11.87 -8.47
CA ARG A 6 2.75 12.78 -8.05
C ARG A 6 2.49 13.89 -9.08
N SER A 7 3.56 14.41 -9.68
CA SER A 7 3.52 15.56 -10.60
C SER A 7 2.91 15.20 -11.94
N THR A 8 3.13 13.97 -12.41
CA THR A 8 2.64 13.51 -13.72
C THR A 8 1.39 12.63 -13.62
N GLY A 9 1.14 12.04 -12.46
CA GLY A 9 0.12 11.01 -12.25
C GLY A 9 0.40 9.69 -12.99
N LYS A 10 1.57 9.53 -13.60
CA LYS A 10 1.91 8.37 -14.44
C LYS A 10 2.68 7.30 -13.66
N PRO A 11 2.41 6.01 -13.92
CA PRO A 11 3.18 4.92 -13.33
C PRO A 11 4.64 4.98 -13.81
N LEU A 12 5.57 4.75 -12.88
CA LEU A 12 7.01 4.76 -13.18
C LEU A 12 7.49 3.40 -13.74
N CYS A 13 6.73 2.33 -13.50
CA CYS A 13 6.90 1.00 -14.09
C CYS A 13 5.72 0.07 -13.71
N ASN A 14 5.66 -1.11 -14.33
CA ASN A 14 4.59 -2.09 -14.14
C ASN A 14 4.46 -2.57 -12.69
N ALA A 15 3.24 -2.56 -12.15
CA ALA A 15 2.93 -3.06 -10.80
C ALA A 15 3.54 -4.45 -10.55
N ILE A 16 4.12 -4.65 -9.36
CA ILE A 16 4.59 -5.97 -8.93
C ILE A 16 3.45 -6.66 -8.19
N VAL A 17 3.00 -7.82 -8.71
CA VAL A 17 1.90 -8.61 -8.17
C VAL A 17 2.31 -9.37 -6.90
N TRP A 18 1.35 -9.76 -6.08
CA TRP A 18 1.60 -10.32 -4.74
C TRP A 18 2.41 -11.63 -4.78
N SER A 19 2.19 -12.48 -5.79
CA SER A 19 2.88 -13.77 -5.99
C SER A 19 4.29 -13.65 -6.58
N ASP A 20 4.73 -12.45 -6.94
CA ASP A 20 6.03 -12.24 -7.56
C ASP A 20 7.17 -12.50 -6.56
N ALA A 21 8.16 -13.31 -6.99
CA ALA A 21 9.29 -13.73 -6.17
C ALA A 21 10.57 -12.90 -6.36
N ARG A 22 10.58 -11.88 -7.22
CA ARG A 22 11.80 -11.09 -7.55
C ARG A 22 12.42 -10.40 -6.33
N THR A 23 11.65 -10.23 -5.26
CA THR A 23 12.12 -9.60 -4.02
C THR A 23 12.81 -10.57 -3.08
N TYR A 24 13.03 -11.84 -3.47
CA TYR A 24 13.65 -12.86 -2.62
C TYR A 24 14.98 -12.40 -2.01
N GLU A 25 15.89 -11.90 -2.84
CA GLU A 25 17.19 -11.40 -2.38
C GLU A 25 17.05 -10.19 -1.44
N VAL A 26 16.13 -9.27 -1.76
CA VAL A 26 15.85 -8.09 -0.93
C VAL A 26 15.28 -8.50 0.42
N SER A 27 14.34 -9.45 0.45
CA SER A 27 13.74 -9.99 1.67
C SER A 27 14.80 -10.65 2.56
N ASN A 28 15.65 -11.51 2.00
CA ASN A 28 16.74 -12.15 2.74
C ASN A 28 17.74 -11.12 3.30
N ARG A 29 18.15 -10.14 2.47
CA ARG A 29 19.07 -9.08 2.90
C ARG A 29 18.50 -8.26 4.05
N ILE A 30 17.19 -7.97 4.03
CA ILE A 30 16.52 -7.27 5.14
C ILE A 30 16.43 -8.15 6.39
N ALA A 31 16.07 -9.43 6.26
CA ALA A 31 16.06 -10.35 7.40
C ALA A 31 17.43 -10.46 8.07
N THR A 32 18.51 -10.58 7.29
CA THR A 32 19.88 -10.59 7.83
C THR A 32 20.26 -9.26 8.45
N LYS A 33 20.08 -8.14 7.73
CA LYS A 33 20.53 -6.81 8.17
C LYS A 33 19.77 -6.28 9.39
N CYS A 34 18.45 -6.47 9.42
CA CYS A 34 17.58 -5.88 10.43
C CYS A 34 17.19 -6.88 11.54
N GLY A 35 17.10 -8.16 11.20
CA GLY A 35 16.67 -9.22 12.12
C GLY A 35 17.77 -10.20 12.53
N GLY A 36 19.02 -10.02 12.09
CA GLY A 36 20.10 -10.98 12.37
C GLY A 36 19.85 -12.37 11.77
N GLY A 37 19.02 -12.47 10.73
CA GLY A 37 18.59 -13.73 10.11
C GLY A 37 17.23 -14.23 10.61
N ASP A 38 16.65 -13.65 11.66
CA ASP A 38 15.30 -13.98 12.11
C ASP A 38 14.25 -13.33 11.19
N SER A 39 13.48 -14.14 10.47
CA SER A 39 12.39 -13.66 9.61
C SER A 39 11.21 -13.10 10.41
N ASN A 40 11.11 -13.34 11.72
CA ASN A 40 10.02 -12.85 12.57
C ASN A 40 10.40 -11.61 13.40
N PHE A 41 11.57 -11.00 13.16
CA PHE A 41 12.06 -9.88 13.98
C PHE A 41 11.06 -8.73 14.16
N ALA A 42 10.22 -8.48 13.16
CA ALA A 42 9.20 -7.42 13.16
C ALA A 42 7.77 -7.93 13.47
N ALA A 43 7.57 -9.23 13.68
CA ALA A 43 6.24 -9.83 13.80
C ALA A 43 5.43 -9.26 14.99
N LYS A 44 6.09 -8.84 16.07
CA LYS A 44 5.41 -8.16 17.20
C LYS A 44 4.82 -6.80 16.82
N ILE A 45 5.35 -6.15 15.79
CA ILE A 45 4.90 -4.85 15.29
C ILE A 45 3.89 -5.05 14.16
N THR A 46 4.23 -5.86 13.16
CA THR A 46 3.47 -5.98 11.90
C THR A 46 2.46 -7.12 11.91
N GLY A 47 2.65 -8.13 12.78
CA GLY A 47 1.94 -9.40 12.70
C GLY A 47 2.43 -10.31 11.55
N LEU A 48 3.53 -9.96 10.89
CA LEU A 48 3.98 -10.62 9.65
C LEU A 48 5.44 -11.10 9.76
N PRO A 49 5.79 -12.22 9.13
CA PRO A 49 7.18 -12.58 8.88
C PRO A 49 7.75 -11.81 7.67
N VAL A 50 9.06 -11.82 7.50
CA VAL A 50 9.71 -11.40 6.24
C VAL A 50 9.35 -12.42 5.16
N SER A 51 8.78 -11.93 4.05
CA SER A 51 8.37 -12.75 2.92
C SER A 51 8.29 -11.91 1.65
N THR A 52 8.46 -12.54 0.48
CA THR A 52 8.29 -11.88 -0.82
C THR A 52 6.87 -11.37 -1.04
N TYR A 53 5.88 -11.89 -0.31
CA TYR A 53 4.47 -11.52 -0.44
C TYR A 53 4.21 -10.04 -0.14
N PHE A 54 4.83 -9.48 0.91
CA PHE A 54 4.47 -8.17 1.45
C PHE A 54 5.02 -6.99 0.64
N THR A 55 4.26 -5.89 0.63
CA THR A 55 4.50 -4.79 -0.31
C THR A 55 5.78 -4.00 -0.02
N ALA A 56 6.26 -3.92 1.22
CA ALA A 56 7.48 -3.19 1.56
C ALA A 56 8.72 -3.71 0.81
N PHE A 57 8.85 -5.03 0.65
CA PHE A 57 9.99 -5.62 -0.05
C PHE A 57 9.94 -5.31 -1.55
N LYS A 58 8.73 -5.22 -2.12
CA LYS A 58 8.50 -4.76 -3.49
C LYS A 58 8.87 -3.28 -3.62
N PHE A 59 8.44 -2.44 -2.68
CA PHE A 59 8.84 -1.03 -2.64
C PHE A 59 10.36 -0.88 -2.58
N ARG A 60 11.02 -1.55 -1.64
CA ARG A 60 12.48 -1.54 -1.49
C ARG A 60 13.20 -1.98 -2.75
N TRP A 61 12.77 -3.08 -3.39
CA TRP A 61 13.36 -3.54 -4.65
C TRP A 61 13.21 -2.49 -5.77
N MET A 62 12.05 -1.84 -5.88
CA MET A 62 11.80 -0.82 -6.91
C MET A 62 12.59 0.46 -6.69
N LEU A 63 12.94 0.79 -5.45
CA LEU A 63 13.78 1.94 -5.13
C LEU A 63 15.20 1.82 -5.68
N GLU A 64 15.62 0.64 -6.14
CA GLU A 64 16.90 0.39 -6.80
C GLU A 64 16.82 0.55 -8.33
N MET A 65 15.61 0.74 -8.88
CA MET A 65 15.41 0.94 -10.31
C MET A 65 15.70 2.39 -10.73
N SER A 66 16.40 2.55 -11.85
CA SER A 66 16.69 3.87 -12.44
C SER A 66 15.42 4.67 -12.77
N SER A 67 14.33 4.00 -13.17
CA SER A 67 13.06 4.65 -13.50
C SER A 67 12.38 5.34 -12.31
N VAL A 68 12.74 4.98 -11.07
CA VAL A 68 12.19 5.57 -9.86
C VAL A 68 13.07 6.68 -9.29
N ALA A 69 14.35 6.73 -9.69
CA ALA A 69 15.35 7.62 -9.10
C ALA A 69 14.99 9.12 -9.19
N ALA A 70 14.45 9.57 -10.33
CA ALA A 70 14.09 10.97 -10.53
C ALA A 70 12.94 11.41 -9.61
N ALA A 71 11.86 10.61 -9.53
CA ALA A 71 10.72 10.88 -8.65
C ALA A 71 11.13 10.80 -7.17
N ARG A 72 12.01 9.84 -6.83
CA ARG A 72 12.56 9.73 -5.48
C ARG A 72 13.36 10.97 -5.09
N LYS A 73 14.25 11.44 -5.97
CA LYS A 73 15.13 12.59 -5.70
C LYS A 73 14.34 13.91 -5.58
N SER A 74 13.30 14.08 -6.38
CA SER A 74 12.44 15.27 -6.34
C SER A 74 11.38 15.24 -5.22
N GLY A 75 11.20 14.10 -4.55
CA GLY A 75 10.15 13.92 -3.54
C GLY A 75 8.74 13.74 -4.14
N SER A 76 8.61 13.57 -5.45
CA SER A 76 7.32 13.31 -6.12
C SER A 76 6.89 11.84 -6.09
N LEU A 77 7.76 10.93 -5.63
CA LEU A 77 7.47 9.50 -5.58
C LEU A 77 6.29 9.19 -4.65
N LEU A 78 5.30 8.47 -5.19
CA LEU A 78 4.22 7.86 -4.42
C LEU A 78 4.28 6.34 -4.53
N LEU A 79 4.05 5.66 -3.41
CA LEU A 79 4.04 4.21 -3.25
C LEU A 79 2.69 3.80 -2.66
N GLY A 80 2.00 2.87 -3.32
CA GLY A 80 0.68 2.43 -2.88
C GLY A 80 0.41 0.96 -3.20
N THR A 81 -0.54 0.40 -2.47
CA THR A 81 -1.25 -0.82 -2.85
C THR A 81 -2.31 -0.50 -3.91
N ILE A 82 -3.05 -1.51 -4.38
CA ILE A 82 -3.94 -1.34 -5.55
C ILE A 82 -5.07 -0.36 -5.25
N GLU A 83 -5.66 -0.45 -4.07
CA GLU A 83 -6.74 0.43 -3.62
C GLU A 83 -6.27 1.90 -3.52
N THR A 84 -5.05 2.14 -3.03
CA THR A 84 -4.45 3.49 -2.99
C THR A 84 -4.36 4.06 -4.42
N TRP A 85 -3.94 3.25 -5.38
CA TRP A 85 -3.84 3.64 -6.79
C TRP A 85 -5.21 3.93 -7.40
N LEU A 86 -6.22 3.10 -7.11
CA LEU A 86 -7.58 3.30 -7.59
C LEU A 86 -8.19 4.59 -7.01
N LEU A 87 -8.07 4.82 -5.70
CA LEU A 87 -8.53 6.05 -5.05
C LEU A 87 -7.83 7.29 -5.62
N TRP A 88 -6.52 7.22 -5.83
CA TRP A 88 -5.76 8.28 -6.49
C TRP A 88 -6.29 8.56 -7.90
N LYS A 89 -6.53 7.53 -8.71
CA LYS A 89 -6.99 7.68 -10.09
C LYS A 89 -8.44 8.16 -10.18
N LEU A 90 -9.36 7.59 -9.41
CA LEU A 90 -10.78 7.98 -9.38
C LEU A 90 -10.97 9.42 -8.89
N SER A 91 -10.09 9.91 -8.02
CA SER A 91 -10.10 11.26 -7.50
C SER A 91 -9.25 12.25 -8.31
N GLU A 92 -8.69 11.84 -9.45
CA GLU A 92 -7.78 12.66 -10.27
C GLU A 92 -6.60 13.23 -9.47
N GLY A 93 -6.06 12.45 -8.54
CA GLY A 93 -4.91 12.80 -7.71
C GLY A 93 -5.24 13.64 -6.47
N LYS A 94 -6.53 13.84 -6.15
CA LYS A 94 -6.93 14.63 -4.98
C LYS A 94 -6.72 13.90 -3.66
N VAL A 95 -6.77 12.57 -3.64
CA VAL A 95 -6.55 11.78 -2.41
C VAL A 95 -5.43 10.76 -2.56
N PHE A 96 -4.61 10.65 -1.52
CA PHE A 96 -3.53 9.67 -1.41
C PHE A 96 -3.61 8.95 -0.06
N VAL A 97 -4.42 7.90 -0.05
CA VAL A 97 -4.93 7.26 1.17
C VAL A 97 -5.02 5.73 0.97
N THR A 98 -4.93 4.97 2.06
CA THR A 98 -5.08 3.51 2.12
C THR A 98 -5.94 3.14 3.32
N ASP A 99 -6.64 2.01 3.27
CA ASP A 99 -7.34 1.50 4.46
C ASP A 99 -6.41 0.67 5.36
N VAL A 100 -6.80 0.53 6.63
CA VAL A 100 -6.06 -0.25 7.64
C VAL A 100 -5.81 -1.70 7.25
N SER A 101 -6.73 -2.35 6.53
CA SER A 101 -6.57 -3.75 6.15
C SER A 101 -5.51 -3.93 5.05
N ASN A 102 -5.47 -3.07 4.04
CA ASN A 102 -4.41 -3.06 3.03
C ASN A 102 -3.07 -2.58 3.61
N ALA A 103 -3.09 -1.54 4.44
CA ALA A 103 -1.90 -1.06 5.16
C ALA A 103 -1.27 -2.17 6.02
N SER A 104 -2.08 -3.03 6.65
CA SER A 104 -1.58 -4.17 7.44
C SER A 104 -0.74 -5.16 6.62
N ARG A 105 -0.95 -5.25 5.30
CA ARG A 105 -0.24 -6.18 4.40
C ARG A 105 1.07 -5.60 3.84
N THR A 106 1.44 -4.41 4.26
CA THR A 106 2.63 -3.74 3.74
C THR A 106 3.92 -4.22 4.39
N PHE A 107 3.90 -4.70 5.64
CA PHE A 107 5.07 -4.83 6.53
C PHE A 107 5.59 -3.49 7.10
N LEU A 108 4.87 -2.39 6.90
CA LEU A 108 5.26 -1.06 7.42
C LEU A 108 4.30 -0.49 8.45
N MET A 109 3.12 -1.09 8.64
CA MET A 109 2.15 -0.66 9.63
C MET A 109 2.38 -1.35 10.97
N ASN A 110 2.30 -0.61 12.07
CA ASN A 110 2.19 -1.16 13.42
C ASN A 110 0.74 -1.56 13.68
N LEU A 111 0.51 -2.86 13.91
CA LEU A 111 -0.81 -3.46 14.02
C LEU A 111 -1.63 -2.93 15.21
N ARG A 112 -0.98 -2.51 16.31
CA ARG A 112 -1.66 -1.99 17.50
C ARG A 112 -2.10 -0.55 17.33
N THR A 113 -1.23 0.27 16.74
CA THR A 113 -1.50 1.72 16.57
C THR A 113 -2.22 2.04 15.28
N GLN A 114 -2.22 1.12 14.31
CA GLN A 114 -2.71 1.34 12.94
C GLN A 114 -2.04 2.53 12.23
N GLN A 115 -0.80 2.82 12.61
CA GLN A 115 0.05 3.86 12.02
C GLN A 115 1.26 3.22 11.36
N TRP A 116 1.84 3.94 10.40
CA TRP A 116 3.13 3.56 9.84
C TRP A 116 4.21 3.55 10.93
N CYS A 117 5.07 2.54 10.88
CA CYS A 117 6.20 2.39 11.78
C CYS A 117 7.43 3.06 11.17
N ASP A 118 7.81 4.23 11.68
CA ASP A 118 8.94 5.00 11.17
C ASP A 118 10.26 4.21 11.23
N LYS A 119 10.45 3.39 12.28
CA LYS A 119 11.61 2.50 12.40
C LYS A 119 11.71 1.54 11.22
N LEU A 120 10.62 0.86 10.86
CA LEU A 120 10.59 -0.06 9.72
C LEU A 120 10.75 0.70 8.40
N CYS A 121 10.14 1.87 8.26
CA CYS A 121 10.34 2.71 7.08
C CYS A 121 11.82 3.09 6.90
N GLN A 122 12.51 3.47 7.99
CA GLN A 122 13.94 3.79 7.98
C GLN A 122 14.80 2.57 7.67
N GLU A 123 14.55 1.42 8.29
CA GLU A 123 15.28 0.18 8.09
C GLU A 123 15.21 -0.33 6.65
N LEU A 124 14.03 -0.20 6.02
CA LEU A 124 13.81 -0.55 4.61
C LEU A 124 14.12 0.60 3.64
N ASP A 125 14.62 1.75 4.12
CA ASP A 125 14.92 2.93 3.30
C ASP A 125 13.73 3.36 2.42
N ILE A 126 12.53 3.39 3.03
CA ILE A 126 11.28 3.82 2.40
C ILE A 126 10.91 5.20 2.95
N PRO A 127 10.88 6.25 2.11
CA PRO A 127 10.50 7.58 2.55
C PRO A 127 9.06 7.61 3.07
N ARG A 128 8.86 8.07 4.31
CA ARG A 128 7.53 8.16 4.93
C ARG A 128 6.55 9.02 4.11
N ALA A 129 7.05 10.07 3.46
CA ALA A 129 6.27 10.97 2.61
C ALA A 129 5.79 10.32 1.29
N ALA A 130 6.36 9.18 0.90
CA ALA A 130 5.94 8.42 -0.26
C ALA A 130 4.80 7.43 0.06
N LEU A 131 4.36 7.33 1.33
CA LEU A 131 3.30 6.42 1.76
C LEU A 131 1.98 7.17 2.00
N PRO A 132 0.82 6.55 1.70
CA PRO A 132 -0.48 7.18 1.86
C PRO A 132 -0.85 7.39 3.32
N GLU A 133 -1.85 8.24 3.57
CA GLU A 133 -2.51 8.32 4.88
C GLU A 133 -3.31 7.04 5.15
N ILE A 134 -3.23 6.48 6.37
CA ILE A 134 -4.01 5.30 6.74
C ILE A 134 -5.35 5.75 7.32
N ARG A 135 -6.44 5.17 6.80
CA ARG A 135 -7.83 5.43 7.20
C ARG A 135 -8.57 4.14 7.54
N SER A 136 -9.72 4.24 8.18
CA SER A 136 -10.59 3.12 8.53
C SER A 136 -11.28 2.53 7.30
N ASN A 137 -11.77 1.29 7.36
CA ASN A 137 -12.37 0.65 6.17
C ASN A 137 -13.69 1.31 5.70
N SER A 138 -14.34 2.14 6.54
CA SER A 138 -15.67 2.72 6.29
C SER A 138 -15.74 4.18 6.73
N GLU A 139 -15.45 5.07 5.80
CA GLU A 139 -15.53 6.52 5.95
C GLU A 139 -15.52 7.17 4.57
N ARG A 140 -15.84 8.47 4.46
CA ARG A 140 -15.80 9.16 3.16
C ARG A 140 -14.34 9.41 2.74
N TYR A 141 -13.90 8.73 1.69
CA TYR A 141 -12.55 8.87 1.14
C TYR A 141 -12.45 10.06 0.17
N CYS A 142 -13.29 10.06 -0.87
CA CYS A 142 -13.31 11.07 -1.92
C CYS A 142 -14.62 10.99 -2.71
N ASP A 143 -14.84 11.95 -3.60
CA ASP A 143 -15.81 11.82 -4.69
C ASP A 143 -15.11 11.33 -5.96
N VAL A 144 -15.80 10.49 -6.74
CA VAL A 144 -15.34 10.10 -8.08
C VAL A 144 -15.39 11.32 -8.99
N THR A 145 -14.24 11.77 -9.48
CA THR A 145 -14.12 12.96 -10.34
C THR A 145 -13.54 12.66 -11.71
N ALA A 146 -12.78 11.56 -11.81
CA ALA A 146 -12.26 11.05 -13.07
C ALA A 146 -13.39 10.76 -14.07
N ASN A 147 -13.13 11.03 -15.35
CA ASN A 147 -14.03 10.65 -16.45
C ASN A 147 -13.36 9.73 -17.48
N ASP A 148 -12.34 8.98 -17.05
CA ASP A 148 -11.75 7.92 -17.86
C ASP A 148 -12.87 6.95 -18.28
N HIS A 149 -12.99 6.69 -19.58
CA HIS A 149 -14.06 5.86 -20.16
C HIS A 149 -15.51 6.31 -19.84
N GLY A 150 -15.73 7.59 -19.50
CA GLY A 150 -17.07 8.12 -19.25
C GLY A 150 -17.69 7.72 -17.90
N ILE A 151 -16.88 7.24 -16.94
CA ILE A 151 -17.38 6.73 -15.66
C ILE A 151 -18.22 7.75 -14.87
N ARG A 152 -17.84 9.03 -14.89
CA ARG A 152 -18.59 10.07 -14.17
C ARG A 152 -19.95 10.31 -14.82
N ASP A 153 -19.99 10.32 -16.14
CA ASP A 153 -21.24 10.51 -16.90
C ASP A 153 -22.17 9.30 -16.69
N ALA A 154 -21.61 8.08 -16.62
CA ALA A 154 -22.35 6.86 -16.34
C ALA A 154 -22.93 6.81 -14.91
N LEU A 155 -22.22 7.37 -13.91
CA LEU A 155 -22.71 7.47 -12.54
C LEU A 155 -23.90 8.44 -12.41
N GLY A 156 -23.97 9.47 -13.25
CA GLY A 156 -25.09 10.41 -13.34
C GLY A 156 -25.26 11.37 -12.15
N VAL A 157 -24.65 11.08 -11.01
CA VAL A 157 -24.68 11.91 -9.79
C VAL A 157 -23.32 11.90 -9.09
N PRO A 158 -23.01 12.93 -8.27
CA PRO A 158 -21.83 12.91 -7.41
C PRO A 158 -21.82 11.65 -6.55
N THR A 159 -20.81 10.80 -6.77
CA THR A 159 -20.73 9.49 -6.11
C THR A 159 -19.49 9.43 -5.22
N PRO A 160 -19.68 9.35 -3.89
CA PRO A 160 -18.57 9.21 -2.97
C PRO A 160 -18.05 7.77 -2.93
N VAL A 161 -16.75 7.62 -2.77
CA VAL A 161 -16.12 6.36 -2.33
C VAL A 161 -16.10 6.37 -0.80
N THR A 162 -16.84 5.45 -0.19
CA THR A 162 -17.01 5.39 1.27
C THR A 162 -16.52 4.10 1.92
N GLY A 163 -16.01 3.16 1.13
CA GLY A 163 -15.56 1.87 1.61
C GLY A 163 -14.28 1.44 0.91
N CYS A 164 -13.34 0.91 1.68
CA CYS A 164 -12.07 0.39 1.17
C CYS A 164 -11.61 -0.73 2.10
N ILE A 165 -11.41 -1.93 1.55
CA ILE A 165 -11.06 -3.12 2.32
C ILE A 165 -10.32 -4.13 1.42
N GLY A 166 -9.31 -4.80 1.96
CA GLY A 166 -8.59 -5.89 1.31
C GLY A 166 -9.52 -7.07 1.04
N ASP A 167 -9.24 -7.82 -0.03
CA ASP A 167 -10.10 -8.90 -0.54
C ASP A 167 -10.45 -9.96 0.52
N GLN A 168 -9.46 -10.49 1.24
CA GLN A 168 -9.68 -11.53 2.25
C GLN A 168 -10.46 -11.01 3.45
N GLN A 169 -10.17 -9.79 3.90
CA GLN A 169 -10.91 -9.15 4.99
C GLN A 169 -12.33 -8.77 4.55
N SER A 170 -12.51 -8.40 3.28
CA SER A 170 -13.83 -8.14 2.68
C SER A 170 -14.67 -9.41 2.64
N ALA A 171 -14.06 -10.55 2.31
CA ALA A 171 -14.75 -11.83 2.33
C ALA A 171 -15.23 -12.18 3.75
N LEU A 172 -14.36 -12.05 4.76
CA LEU A 172 -14.73 -12.27 6.15
C LEU A 172 -15.87 -11.34 6.60
N PHE A 173 -15.77 -10.05 6.29
CA PHE A 173 -16.81 -9.07 6.62
C PHE A 173 -18.14 -9.39 5.92
N GLY A 174 -18.08 -9.77 4.64
CA GLY A 174 -19.26 -10.15 3.85
C GLY A 174 -19.96 -11.41 4.33
N HIS A 175 -19.24 -12.31 5.01
CA HIS A 175 -19.80 -13.51 5.66
C HIS A 175 -20.27 -13.25 7.10
N ILE A 176 -20.30 -11.98 7.55
CA ILE A 176 -20.70 -11.61 8.91
C ILE A 176 -19.73 -12.22 9.95
N GLY A 177 -18.46 -12.41 9.58
CA GLY A 177 -17.40 -12.83 10.50
C GLY A 177 -16.97 -11.68 11.41
N LEU A 178 -17.83 -11.33 12.35
CA LEU A 178 -17.70 -10.14 13.22
C LEU A 178 -17.32 -10.50 14.66
N GLN A 179 -17.45 -11.77 15.04
CA GLN A 179 -17.17 -12.25 16.37
C GLN A 179 -15.88 -13.07 16.39
N LYS A 180 -15.25 -13.14 17.56
CA LYS A 180 -14.06 -13.96 17.76
C LYS A 180 -14.43 -15.44 17.57
N GLY A 181 -13.81 -16.07 16.59
CA GLY A 181 -14.03 -17.49 16.28
C GLY A 181 -14.66 -17.72 14.90
N ASP A 182 -15.22 -16.68 14.28
CA ASP A 182 -15.73 -16.75 12.92
C ASP A 182 -14.56 -16.82 11.91
N ALA A 183 -14.69 -17.66 10.88
CA ALA A 183 -13.66 -17.91 9.85
C ALA A 183 -14.27 -18.22 8.47
#